data_AF-A0A844GNV8-F1
#
_entry.id   AF-A0A844GNV8-F1
#
_cell.length_a   1.000
_cell.length_b   1.000
_cell.length_c   1.000
_cell.angle_alpha   90.00
_cell.angle_beta   90.00
_cell.angle_gamma   90.00
#
_symmetry.space_group_name_H-M   'P 1'
#
loop_
_entity.id
_entity.type
_entity.pdbx_description
1 polymer ?
#
loop_
_entity_poly.entity_id
_entity_poly.type
_entity_poly.pdbx_seq_one_letter_code
_entity_poly.pdbx_strand_id
1 'polypeptide(L)'
;MFNSYVEKIKNCIKFTNSFFAEDQEAQKKDYCDKLAKVLELTVNLIKKYDTAKTHKFYFQAESNRSLYVILLMNKEGEAKWQIDSSSNPKSFEESLTTEELVNCCWRNQLNIQNFMTKIFEYLTQMIEKKESYIKQKKNKYNSEINCLNEAIKNLQELVDTDIPEEIRNK
;
A
#
# COMPACT_ATOMS: atom_id res chain seq x y z
N MET A 1 56.78 20.78 20.85
CA MET A 1 56.59 20.48 19.41
C MET A 1 55.65 19.29 19.18
N PHE A 2 55.86 18.13 19.80
CA PHE A 2 55.00 16.93 19.68
C PHE A 2 53.52 17.16 20.07
N ASN A 3 53.24 17.82 21.19
CA ASN A 3 51.87 18.11 21.64
C ASN A 3 51.05 18.96 20.65
N SER A 4 51.69 19.81 19.86
CA SER A 4 51.02 20.60 18.80
C SER A 4 50.57 19.72 17.64
N TYR A 5 51.36 18.70 17.28
CA TYR A 5 51.00 17.74 16.24
C TYR A 5 49.89 16.79 16.70
N VAL A 6 49.93 16.34 17.96
CA VAL A 6 48.86 15.51 18.54
C VAL A 6 47.52 16.26 18.55
N GLU A 7 47.51 17.55 18.92
CA GLU A 7 46.27 18.35 18.87
C GLU A 7 45.77 18.62 17.44
N LYS A 8 46.68 18.82 16.47
CA LYS A 8 46.29 18.91 15.05
C LYS A 8 45.65 17.62 14.54
N ILE A 9 46.20 16.46 14.91
CA ILE A 9 45.64 15.15 14.52
C ILE A 9 44.27 14.94 15.16
N LYS A 10 44.09 15.23 16.45
CA LYS A 10 42.77 15.14 17.12
C LYS A 10 41.73 16.05 16.48
N ASN A 11 42.12 17.26 16.10
CA ASN A 11 41.21 18.20 15.43
C ASN A 11 40.84 17.74 14.03
N CYS A 12 41.78 17.15 13.26
CA CYS A 12 41.44 16.50 11.99
C CYS A 12 40.46 15.35 12.21
N ILE A 13 40.70 14.45 13.17
CA ILE A 13 39.79 13.34 13.47
C ILE A 13 38.39 13.85 13.87
N LYS A 14 38.31 14.89 14.70
CA LYS A 14 37.03 15.52 15.06
C LYS A 14 36.31 16.11 13.84
N PHE A 15 37.03 16.85 12.99
CA PHE A 15 36.47 17.48 11.80
C PHE A 15 35.99 16.43 10.79
N THR A 16 36.76 15.36 10.61
CA THR A 16 36.39 14.21 9.78
C THR A 16 35.16 13.50 10.32
N ASN A 17 35.07 13.26 11.63
CA ASN A 17 33.88 12.68 12.26
C ASN A 17 32.65 13.57 12.14
N SER A 18 32.80 14.90 12.27
CA SER A 18 31.73 15.86 12.04
C SER A 18 31.26 15.86 10.58
N PHE A 19 32.18 15.84 9.61
CA PHE A 19 31.86 15.77 8.19
C PHE A 19 31.12 14.47 7.83
N PHE A 20 31.57 13.32 8.36
CA PHE A 20 30.87 12.05 8.16
C PHE A 20 29.51 11.98 8.89
N ALA A 21 29.37 12.67 10.04
CA ALA A 21 28.09 12.75 10.75
C ALA A 21 27.06 13.61 10.00
N GLU A 22 27.47 14.74 9.42
CA GLU A 22 26.60 15.60 8.60
C GLU A 22 26.10 14.88 7.34
N ASP A 23 26.98 14.12 6.67
CA ASP A 23 26.61 13.31 5.50
C ASP A 23 25.67 12.15 5.89
N GLN A 24 25.91 11.48 7.02
CA GLN A 24 25.03 10.44 7.53
C GLN A 24 23.65 10.95 7.98
N GLU A 25 23.56 12.12 8.61
CA GLU A 25 22.26 12.70 8.99
C GLU A 25 21.44 13.10 7.77
N ALA A 26 22.08 13.70 6.76
CA ALA A 26 21.41 14.02 5.49
C ALA A 26 20.91 12.77 4.77
N GLN A 27 21.73 11.71 4.71
CA GLN A 27 21.36 10.42 4.12
C GLN A 27 20.22 9.75 4.89
N LYS A 28 20.29 9.74 6.23
CA LYS A 28 19.22 9.24 7.09
C LYS A 28 17.92 9.97 6.83
N LYS A 29 17.97 11.31 6.76
CA LYS A 29 16.79 12.13 6.52
C LYS A 29 16.16 11.81 5.16
N ASP A 30 16.94 11.83 4.09
CA ASP A 30 16.46 11.50 2.74
C ASP A 30 15.87 10.07 2.66
N TYR A 31 16.53 9.10 3.28
CA TYR A 31 16.04 7.74 3.43
C TYR A 31 14.67 7.69 4.13
N CYS A 32 14.58 8.34 5.31
CA CYS A 32 13.38 8.31 6.13
C CYS A 32 12.21 9.00 5.43
N ASP A 33 12.44 10.16 4.82
CA ASP A 33 11.41 10.94 4.13
C ASP A 33 10.82 10.16 2.95
N LYS A 34 11.68 9.52 2.14
CA LYS A 34 11.24 8.70 1.00
C LYS A 34 10.41 7.50 1.45
N LEU A 35 10.88 6.77 2.47
CA LEU A 35 10.18 5.59 2.97
C LEU A 35 8.84 5.96 3.60
N ALA A 36 8.80 7.01 4.43
CA ALA A 36 7.56 7.50 5.03
C ALA A 36 6.51 7.82 3.98
N LYS A 37 6.89 8.56 2.92
CA LYS A 37 5.98 8.91 1.83
C LYS A 37 5.43 7.70 1.09
N VAL A 38 6.27 6.68 0.83
CA VAL A 38 5.80 5.43 0.19
C VAL A 38 4.80 4.69 1.09
N LEU A 39 5.08 4.60 2.39
CA LEU A 39 4.21 3.93 3.35
C LEU A 39 2.87 4.66 3.52
N GLU A 40 2.88 5.99 3.55
CA GLU A 40 1.67 6.82 3.60
C GLU A 40 0.80 6.62 2.34
N LEU A 41 1.41 6.67 1.16
CA LEU A 41 0.70 6.42 -0.10
C LEU A 41 0.12 5.01 -0.14
N THR A 42 0.86 4.02 0.38
CA THR A 42 0.40 2.63 0.49
C THR A 42 -0.84 2.53 1.38
N VAL A 43 -0.83 3.15 2.56
CA VAL A 43 -1.97 3.19 3.48
C VAL A 43 -3.18 3.86 2.82
N ASN A 44 -2.99 5.01 2.17
CA ASN A 44 -4.07 5.74 1.52
C ASN A 44 -4.70 4.94 0.39
N LEU A 45 -3.88 4.24 -0.41
CA LEU A 45 -4.37 3.42 -1.52
C LEU A 45 -5.13 2.20 -1.01
N ILE A 46 -4.62 1.53 0.02
CA ILE A 46 -5.29 0.41 0.68
C ILE A 46 -6.63 0.84 1.28
N LYS A 47 -6.67 1.93 2.06
CA LYS A 47 -7.92 2.47 2.63
C LYS A 47 -8.98 2.75 1.59
N LYS A 48 -8.57 3.20 0.39
CA LYS A 48 -9.50 3.57 -0.68
C LYS A 48 -10.07 2.35 -1.41
N TYR A 49 -9.27 1.31 -1.60
CA TYR A 49 -9.61 0.22 -2.53
C TYR A 49 -9.76 -1.16 -1.89
N ASP A 50 -9.29 -1.35 -0.67
CA ASP A 50 -9.38 -2.61 0.06
C ASP A 50 -10.11 -2.42 1.40
N THR A 51 -10.85 -3.45 1.79
CA THR A 51 -11.63 -3.50 3.04
C THR A 51 -11.00 -4.42 4.08
N ALA A 52 -9.95 -5.16 3.70
CA ALA A 52 -9.19 -5.95 4.66
C ALA A 52 -8.55 -5.05 5.72
N LYS A 53 -8.47 -5.56 6.96
CA LYS A 53 -7.87 -4.84 8.10
C LYS A 53 -6.39 -5.17 8.31
N THR A 54 -5.87 -6.12 7.54
CA THR A 54 -4.53 -6.65 7.69
C THR A 54 -3.94 -6.93 6.31
N HIS A 55 -2.76 -6.38 6.05
CA HIS A 55 -2.02 -6.58 4.81
C HIS A 55 -0.60 -6.98 5.15
N LYS A 56 -0.06 -7.98 4.46
CA LYS A 56 1.25 -8.56 4.79
C LYS A 56 2.17 -8.41 3.59
N PHE A 57 3.36 -7.87 3.84
CA PHE A 57 4.42 -7.65 2.87
C PHE A 57 5.59 -8.54 3.26
N TYR A 58 5.78 -9.62 2.52
CA TYR A 58 6.90 -10.54 2.73
C TYR A 58 8.16 -9.99 2.06
N PHE A 59 9.27 -9.97 2.77
CA PHE A 59 10.59 -9.75 2.19
C PHE A 59 11.64 -10.58 2.91
N GLN A 60 12.69 -10.93 2.18
CA GLN A 60 13.83 -11.66 2.73
C GLN A 60 14.90 -10.65 3.14
N ALA A 61 15.28 -10.69 4.42
CA ALA A 61 16.43 -9.94 4.90
C ALA A 61 17.72 -10.53 4.29
N GLU A 62 18.78 -9.73 4.23
CA GLU A 62 20.09 -10.17 3.72
C GLU A 62 20.67 -11.35 4.51
N SER A 63 20.24 -11.53 5.76
CA SER A 63 20.56 -12.68 6.61
C SER A 63 19.79 -13.96 6.26
N ASN A 64 19.10 -14.02 5.11
CA ASN A 64 18.15 -15.08 4.72
C ASN A 64 16.98 -15.30 5.71
N ARG A 65 16.78 -14.37 6.64
CA ARG A 65 15.64 -14.41 7.55
C ARG A 65 14.39 -13.91 6.84
N SER A 66 13.33 -14.71 6.90
CA SER A 66 11.99 -14.29 6.51
C SER A 66 11.49 -13.19 7.44
N LEU A 67 11.13 -12.05 6.86
CA LEU A 67 10.49 -10.94 7.56
C LEU A 67 9.16 -10.59 6.89
N TYR A 68 8.20 -10.25 7.73
CA TYR A 68 6.91 -9.73 7.36
C TYR A 68 6.79 -8.33 7.91
N VAL A 69 6.57 -7.35 7.02
CA VAL A 69 5.96 -6.09 7.45
C VAL A 69 4.45 -6.25 7.35
N ILE A 70 3.73 -5.95 8.41
CA ILE A 70 2.28 -6.15 8.49
C ILE A 70 1.60 -4.80 8.71
N LEU A 71 0.80 -4.33 7.76
CA LEU A 71 -0.09 -3.19 7.97
C LEU A 71 -1.35 -3.66 8.67
N LEU A 72 -1.69 -3.01 9.78
CA LEU A 72 -2.94 -3.17 10.51
C LEU A 72 -3.77 -1.89 10.43
N MET A 73 -5.07 -2.05 10.26
CA MET A 73 -6.03 -0.93 10.28
C MET A 73 -7.16 -1.22 11.26
N ASN A 74 -7.46 -0.25 12.13
CA ASN A 74 -8.58 -0.35 13.05
C ASN A 74 -9.89 0.11 12.38
N LYS A 75 -11.01 0.07 13.14
CA LYS A 75 -12.34 0.46 12.64
C LYS A 75 -12.46 1.97 12.37
N GLU A 76 -11.62 2.77 13.00
CA GLU A 76 -11.59 4.24 12.87
C GLU A 76 -10.72 4.67 11.68
N GLY A 77 -10.05 3.73 11.01
CA GLY A 77 -9.18 3.99 9.88
C GLY A 77 -7.77 4.42 10.31
N GLU A 78 -7.38 4.25 11.56
CA GLU A 78 -5.97 4.41 11.95
C GLU A 78 -5.15 3.23 11.43
N ALA A 79 -3.91 3.52 11.02
CA ALA A 79 -3.00 2.55 10.43
C ALA A 79 -1.73 2.43 11.28
N LYS A 80 -1.34 1.19 11.56
CA LYS A 80 -0.10 0.86 12.28
C LYS A 80 0.61 -0.33 11.64
N TRP A 81 1.88 -0.51 11.98
CA TRP A 81 2.80 -1.43 11.33
C TRP A 81 3.44 -2.44 12.30
N GLN A 82 3.40 -3.69 11.87
CA GLN A 82 4.12 -4.90 12.28
C GLN A 82 5.50 -5.02 11.62
N ILE A 83 6.60 -5.32 12.33
CA ILE A 83 7.70 -6.11 11.74
C ILE A 83 7.80 -7.40 12.56
N ASP A 84 7.62 -8.55 11.91
CA ASP A 84 7.67 -9.84 12.58
C ASP A 84 8.35 -10.88 11.68
N SER A 85 9.00 -11.87 12.27
CA SER A 85 9.48 -13.05 11.54
C SER A 85 8.40 -14.10 11.30
N SER A 86 7.27 -13.99 12.01
CA SER A 86 6.07 -14.79 11.77
C SER A 86 5.08 -14.01 10.90
N SER A 87 4.26 -14.72 10.13
CA SER A 87 3.20 -14.09 9.36
C SER A 87 2.01 -13.66 10.22
N ASN A 88 2.04 -13.85 11.54
CA ASN A 88 0.87 -13.64 12.39
C ASN A 88 0.95 -12.24 13.03
N PRO A 89 -0.09 -11.40 12.84
CA PRO A 89 -0.10 -10.08 13.44
C PRO A 89 -0.26 -10.18 14.96
N LYS A 90 0.41 -9.27 15.68
CA LYS A 90 0.18 -9.00 17.11
C LYS A 90 -0.96 -7.99 17.29
N SER A 91 -1.19 -7.53 18.52
CA SER A 91 -2.20 -6.52 18.84
C SER A 91 -1.92 -5.17 18.13
N PHE A 92 -2.97 -4.40 17.85
CA PHE A 92 -2.85 -3.09 17.21
C PHE A 92 -2.15 -2.09 18.16
N GLU A 93 -2.37 -2.25 19.45
CA GLU A 93 -1.84 -1.43 20.52
C GLU A 93 -0.30 -1.54 20.59
N GLU A 94 0.25 -2.74 20.39
CA GLU A 94 1.71 -3.00 20.35
C GLU A 94 2.37 -2.63 19.01
N SER A 95 1.60 -2.11 18.05
CA SER A 95 2.09 -1.85 16.69
C SER A 95 2.71 -0.47 16.56
N LEU A 96 3.63 -0.34 15.60
CA LEU A 96 4.40 0.87 15.33
C LEU A 96 3.59 1.87 14.50
N THR A 97 3.80 3.14 14.73
CA THR A 97 3.45 4.20 13.77
C THR A 97 4.33 4.12 12.52
N THR A 98 3.95 4.83 11.45
CA THR A 98 4.78 4.92 10.23
C THR A 98 6.17 5.47 10.54
N GLU A 99 6.27 6.51 11.38
CA GLU A 99 7.56 7.10 11.77
C GLU A 99 8.43 6.12 12.55
N GLU A 100 7.85 5.39 13.50
CA GLU A 100 8.58 4.37 14.26
C GLU A 100 9.06 3.22 13.37
N LEU A 101 8.23 2.79 12.42
CA LEU A 101 8.61 1.79 11.42
C LEU A 101 9.80 2.27 10.59
N VAL A 102 9.73 3.49 10.04
CA VAL A 102 10.79 4.08 9.22
C VAL A 102 12.12 4.13 9.97
N ASN A 103 12.08 4.60 11.22
CA ASN A 103 13.26 4.63 12.08
C ASN A 103 13.78 3.23 12.41
N CYS A 104 12.90 2.25 12.60
CA CYS A 104 13.27 0.86 12.80
C CYS A 104 14.00 0.30 11.57
N CYS A 105 13.47 0.57 10.37
CA CYS A 105 14.10 0.14 9.12
C CYS A 105 15.50 0.73 8.94
N TRP A 106 15.69 2.03 9.24
CA TRP A 106 17.01 2.66 9.20
C TRP A 106 17.97 2.05 10.21
N ARG A 107 17.56 1.91 11.48
CA ARG A 107 18.41 1.37 12.55
C ARG A 107 18.88 -0.05 12.25
N ASN A 108 18.01 -0.86 11.63
CA ASN A 108 18.32 -2.24 11.26
C ASN A 108 18.92 -2.37 9.85
N GLN A 109 19.18 -1.24 9.17
CA GLN A 109 19.76 -1.20 7.82
C GLN A 109 19.01 -2.12 6.84
N LEU A 110 17.66 -2.09 6.90
CA LEU A 110 16.85 -2.95 6.03
C LEU A 110 17.00 -2.54 4.57
N ASN A 111 17.02 -3.54 3.68
CA ASN A 111 17.03 -3.34 2.24
C ASN A 111 15.69 -2.77 1.76
N ILE A 112 15.58 -1.44 1.75
CA ILE A 112 14.35 -0.72 1.41
C ILE A 112 13.96 -0.89 -0.04
N GLN A 113 14.93 -1.04 -0.95
CA GLN A 113 14.60 -1.29 -2.35
C GLN A 113 13.77 -2.57 -2.48
N ASN A 114 14.23 -3.67 -1.88
CA ASN A 114 13.48 -4.93 -1.88
C ASN A 114 12.12 -4.76 -1.18
N PHE A 115 12.09 -4.09 -0.03
CA PHE A 115 10.84 -3.84 0.70
C PHE A 115 9.81 -3.05 -0.13
N MET A 116 10.23 -1.95 -0.75
CA MET A 116 9.38 -1.16 -1.64
C MET A 116 8.91 -1.96 -2.84
N THR A 117 9.78 -2.77 -3.46
CA THR A 117 9.39 -3.67 -4.55
C THR A 117 8.27 -4.61 -4.12
N LYS A 118 8.35 -5.18 -2.92
CA LYS A 118 7.31 -6.07 -2.38
C LYS A 118 6.01 -5.36 -2.04
N ILE A 119 6.07 -4.10 -1.59
CA ILE A 119 4.89 -3.26 -1.49
C ILE A 119 4.25 -3.04 -2.87
N PHE A 120 5.03 -2.64 -3.87
CA PHE A 120 4.51 -2.39 -5.22
C PHE A 120 3.92 -3.64 -5.88
N GLU A 121 4.59 -4.80 -5.77
CA GLU A 121 4.06 -6.08 -6.25
C GLU A 121 2.68 -6.38 -5.62
N TYR A 122 2.54 -6.17 -4.31
CA TYR A 122 1.28 -6.36 -3.61
C TYR A 122 0.20 -5.41 -4.12
N LEU A 123 0.51 -4.12 -4.25
CA LEU A 123 -0.44 -3.10 -4.70
C LEU A 123 -0.91 -3.36 -6.14
N THR A 124 0.00 -3.76 -7.03
CA THR A 124 -0.33 -4.13 -8.42
C THR A 124 -1.32 -5.30 -8.43
N GLN A 125 -1.02 -6.39 -7.72
CA GLN A 125 -1.92 -7.54 -7.65
C GLN A 125 -3.30 -7.18 -7.06
N MET A 126 -3.32 -6.29 -6.08
CA MET A 126 -4.57 -5.80 -5.48
C MET A 126 -5.41 -5.03 -6.50
N ILE A 127 -4.79 -4.12 -7.24
CA ILE A 127 -5.44 -3.31 -8.28
C ILE A 127 -5.97 -4.22 -9.41
N GLU A 128 -5.15 -5.13 -9.93
CA GLU A 128 -5.54 -6.07 -10.99
C GLU A 128 -6.75 -6.92 -10.60
N LYS A 129 -6.77 -7.42 -9.35
CA LYS A 129 -7.93 -8.16 -8.81
C LYS A 129 -9.19 -7.30 -8.78
N LYS A 130 -9.07 -6.03 -8.38
CA LYS A 130 -10.21 -5.10 -8.34
C LYS A 130 -10.72 -4.75 -9.74
N GLU A 131 -9.83 -4.52 -10.70
CA GLU A 131 -10.20 -4.29 -12.10
C GLU A 131 -10.93 -5.49 -12.70
N SER A 132 -10.42 -6.70 -12.46
CA SER A 132 -11.06 -7.95 -12.89
C SER A 132 -12.48 -8.09 -12.31
N TYR A 133 -12.64 -7.81 -11.01
CA TYR A 133 -13.96 -7.83 -10.35
C TYR A 133 -14.93 -6.81 -10.94
N ILE A 134 -14.47 -5.57 -11.18
CA ILE A 134 -15.29 -4.51 -11.79
C ILE A 134 -15.73 -4.92 -13.20
N LYS A 135 -14.81 -5.48 -14.00
CA LYS A 135 -15.11 -5.97 -15.35
C LYS A 135 -16.18 -7.06 -15.32
N GLN A 136 -16.06 -8.03 -14.41
CA GLN A 136 -17.06 -9.08 -14.23
C GLN A 136 -18.43 -8.53 -13.83
N LYS A 137 -18.47 -7.57 -12.89
CA LYS A 137 -19.72 -6.90 -12.51
C LYS A 137 -20.36 -6.13 -13.66
N LYS A 138 -19.57 -5.39 -14.44
CA LYS A 138 -20.06 -4.68 -15.62
C LYS A 138 -20.68 -5.64 -16.63
N ASN A 139 -20.02 -6.77 -16.90
CA ASN A 139 -20.55 -7.79 -17.79
C ASN A 139 -21.87 -8.37 -17.26
N LYS A 140 -21.97 -8.62 -15.94
CA LYS A 140 -23.20 -9.07 -15.30
C LYS A 140 -24.34 -8.05 -15.48
N TYR A 141 -24.11 -6.78 -15.16
CA TYR A 141 -25.14 -5.73 -15.32
C TYR A 141 -25.54 -5.53 -16.78
N ASN A 142 -24.60 -5.58 -17.72
CA ASN A 142 -24.92 -5.53 -19.16
C ASN A 142 -25.83 -6.70 -19.57
N SER A 143 -25.58 -7.90 -19.05
CA SER A 143 -26.44 -9.06 -19.28
C SER A 143 -27.84 -8.86 -18.69
N GLU A 144 -27.95 -8.35 -17.46
CA GLU A 144 -29.23 -8.07 -16.81
C GLU A 144 -30.03 -7.01 -17.58
N ILE A 145 -29.37 -5.94 -18.04
CA ILE A 145 -29.97 -4.90 -18.88
C ILE A 145 -30.48 -5.48 -20.20
N ASN A 146 -29.72 -6.37 -20.84
CA ASN A 146 -30.17 -7.02 -22.08
C ASN A 146 -31.44 -7.86 -21.86
N CYS A 147 -31.49 -8.66 -20.79
CA CYS A 147 -32.70 -9.43 -20.44
C CYS A 147 -33.90 -8.50 -20.18
N LEU A 148 -33.70 -7.38 -19.50
CA LEU A 148 -34.76 -6.40 -19.25
C LEU A 148 -35.25 -5.74 -20.56
N ASN A 149 -34.34 -5.39 -21.47
CA ASN A 149 -34.71 -4.84 -22.77
C ASN A 149 -35.51 -5.84 -23.62
N GLU A 150 -35.14 -7.12 -23.60
CA GLU A 150 -35.92 -8.18 -24.25
C GLU A 150 -37.32 -8.32 -23.64
N ALA A 151 -37.42 -8.30 -22.30
CA ALA A 151 -38.71 -8.34 -21.62
C ALA A 151 -39.59 -7.12 -21.97
N ILE A 152 -39.01 -5.92 -22.01
CA ILE A 152 -39.72 -4.69 -22.42
C ILE A 152 -40.21 -4.82 -23.86
N LYS A 153 -39.37 -5.31 -24.78
CA LYS A 153 -39.75 -5.51 -26.17
C LYS A 153 -40.92 -6.49 -26.31
N ASN A 154 -40.85 -7.63 -25.61
CA ASN A 154 -41.93 -8.62 -25.63
C ASN A 154 -43.24 -8.05 -25.06
N LEU A 155 -43.16 -7.25 -23.99
CA LEU A 155 -44.33 -6.57 -23.42
C LEU A 155 -44.91 -5.52 -24.37
N GLN A 156 -44.07 -4.77 -25.08
CA GLN A 156 -44.51 -3.83 -26.12
C GLN A 156 -45.20 -4.56 -27.26
N GLU A 157 -44.62 -5.65 -27.76
CA GLU A 157 -45.24 -6.49 -28.79
C GLU A 157 -46.62 -7.00 -28.36
N LEU A 158 -46.76 -7.49 -27.12
CA LEU A 158 -48.05 -7.92 -26.55
C LEU A 158 -49.07 -6.78 -26.49
N VAL A 159 -48.69 -5.62 -25.95
CA VAL A 159 -49.57 -4.43 -25.92
C VAL A 159 -49.99 -4.04 -27.35
N ASP A 160 -49.07 -4.11 -28.30
CA ASP A 160 -49.36 -3.80 -29.71
C ASP A 160 -50.22 -4.85 -30.41
N THR A 161 -50.26 -6.10 -29.93
CA THR A 161 -51.15 -7.13 -30.46
C THR A 161 -52.54 -7.10 -29.83
N ASP A 162 -52.66 -6.65 -28.58
CA ASP A 162 -53.91 -6.60 -27.82
C ASP A 162 -54.73 -5.30 -28.00
N ILE A 163 -54.21 -4.29 -28.71
CA ILE A 163 -55.00 -3.10 -29.10
C ILE A 163 -55.87 -3.47 -30.33
N PRO A 164 -57.22 -3.45 -30.23
CA PRO A 164 -58.09 -3.71 -31.37
C PRO A 164 -57.89 -2.67 -32.47
N GLU A 165 -57.88 -3.10 -33.74
CA GLU A 165 -57.68 -2.22 -34.92
C GLU A 165 -58.63 -1.00 -34.93
N GLU A 166 -59.82 -1.16 -34.34
CA GLU A 166 -60.88 -0.15 -34.22
C GLU A 166 -60.47 1.07 -33.37
N ILE A 167 -59.48 0.93 -32.47
CA ILE A 167 -58.91 2.03 -31.67
C ILE A 167 -57.70 2.65 -32.38
N ARG A 168 -56.93 1.86 -33.14
CA ARG A 168 -55.72 2.33 -33.86
C ARG A 168 -56.01 3.26 -35.03
N ASN A 169 -57.20 3.17 -35.63
CA ASN A 169 -57.60 3.92 -36.84
C ASN A 169 -58.50 5.13 -36.58
N LYS A 170 -58.63 5.59 -35.33
CA LYS A 170 -59.23 6.89 -34.96
C LYS A 170 -58.15 7.91 -34.65
#